data_AF-A0A1G2V5C9-F1
#
_entry.id   AF-A0A1G2V5C9-F1
#
_cell.length_a   1.000
_cell.length_b   1.000
_cell.length_c   1.000
_cell.angle_alpha   90.00
_cell.angle_beta   90.00
_cell.angle_gamma   90.00
#
_symmetry.space_group_name_H-M   'P 1'
#
loop_
_entity.id
_entity.type
_entity.pdbx_description
1 polymer ?
#
loop_
_entity_poly.entity_id
_entity_poly.type
_entity_poly.pdbx_seq_one_letter_code
_entity_poly.pdbx_strand_id
1 'polypeptide(L)'
;MVAAGGIPLGGRVSAELLQSIFDPSSPGHDGAAVIQGDRVRAFGVHLPLARKGIKKFGTRHRAALGLAERSDAFIIVVSEERGVISIAEDSDIKALPEDSVADELPARLHDFLRKHLLEGDAGPKSWHPLVNWKEKLTSLLIAFFLWYAFIIQLGAGTITKNFQVPVEFRSLPAEYLIESIGPTEISVSLSGRNQDFSFLNADKLKISLDLEDSVAGAQKYTITNDDVVGAPDTLSIVNLTPKVIKFNIKKIPPSPQEQ
;
A
#
# COMPACT_ATOMS: atom_id res chain seq x y z
N MET A 1 15.23 20.07 5.86
CA MET A 1 15.78 21.27 6.53
C MET A 1 14.61 22.14 6.97
N VAL A 2 14.42 22.34 8.27
CA VAL A 2 13.26 23.04 8.87
C VAL A 2 13.52 24.56 8.99
N ALA A 3 14.14 25.14 7.96
CA ALA A 3 14.58 26.52 7.98
C ALA A 3 14.03 27.25 6.74
N ALA A 4 13.62 28.52 6.90
CA ALA A 4 12.93 29.27 5.87
C ALA A 4 13.72 30.52 5.45
N GLY A 5 13.66 30.86 4.16
CA GLY A 5 14.38 31.99 3.59
C GLY A 5 15.90 31.78 3.54
N GLY A 6 16.63 32.89 3.69
CA GLY A 6 18.09 32.95 3.59
C GLY A 6 18.62 33.10 2.17
N ILE A 7 19.90 33.48 2.09
CA ILE A 7 20.64 33.72 0.84
C ILE A 7 21.60 32.54 0.63
N PRO A 8 21.53 31.82 -0.51
CA PRO A 8 22.47 30.75 -0.81
C PRO A 8 23.88 31.32 -1.01
N LEU A 9 24.89 30.60 -0.51
CA LEU A 9 26.29 31.05 -0.54
C LEU A 9 27.22 30.00 -1.15
N GLY A 10 27.25 28.78 -0.61
CA GLY A 10 28.09 27.68 -1.12
C GLY A 10 29.60 27.84 -0.88
N GLY A 11 30.01 28.83 -0.08
CA GLY A 11 31.41 29.09 0.26
C GLY A 11 32.00 28.03 1.20
N ARG A 12 33.31 27.76 1.10
CA ARG A 12 34.01 26.91 2.08
C ARG A 12 34.03 27.58 3.45
N VAL A 13 33.80 26.80 4.50
CA VAL A 13 33.84 27.30 5.88
C VAL A 13 35.25 27.82 6.17
N SER A 14 35.32 29.06 6.65
CA SER A 14 36.55 29.74 7.07
C SER A 14 36.19 30.76 8.15
N ALA A 15 37.15 31.12 9.00
CA ALA A 15 36.92 32.08 10.07
C ALA A 15 36.55 33.46 9.50
N GLU A 16 37.24 33.88 8.44
CA GLU A 16 37.04 35.13 7.72
C GLU A 16 35.62 35.22 7.16
N LEU A 17 35.12 34.12 6.57
CA LEU A 17 33.77 34.07 6.02
C LEU A 17 32.71 34.21 7.11
N LEU A 18 32.85 33.46 8.22
CA LEU A 18 31.90 33.53 9.32
C LEU A 18 31.89 34.92 9.98
N GLN A 19 33.07 35.53 10.16
CA GLN A 19 33.18 36.90 10.66
C GLN A 19 32.49 37.90 9.72
N SER A 20 32.68 37.78 8.41
CA SER A 20 32.03 38.67 7.43
C SER A 20 30.50 38.51 7.38
N ILE A 21 29.99 37.29 7.54
CA ILE A 21 28.54 37.03 7.58
C ILE A 21 27.92 37.68 8.82
N PHE A 22 28.55 37.50 9.99
CA PHE A 22 28.01 37.99 11.27
C PHE A 22 28.47 39.41 11.65
N ASP A 23 29.10 40.13 10.73
CA ASP A 23 29.44 41.54 10.92
C ASP A 23 28.14 42.38 11.02
N PRO A 24 27.91 43.15 12.11
CA PRO A 24 26.67 43.91 12.28
C PRO A 24 26.36 44.94 11.18
N SER A 25 27.37 45.36 10.42
CA SER A 25 27.20 46.27 9.27
C SER A 25 26.81 45.54 7.97
N SER A 26 26.98 44.22 7.93
CA SER A 26 26.63 43.38 6.78
C SER A 26 25.12 43.18 6.68
N PRO A 27 24.49 43.30 5.50
CA PRO A 27 23.07 42.98 5.32
C PRO A 27 22.69 41.53 5.68
N GLY A 28 23.68 40.63 5.73
CA GLY A 28 23.49 39.19 5.96
C GLY A 28 23.56 38.74 7.42
N HIS A 29 23.82 39.65 8.37
CA HIS A 29 24.10 39.27 9.75
C HIS A 29 22.87 38.82 10.54
N ASP A 30 21.67 39.20 10.11
CA ASP A 30 20.43 38.84 10.78
C ASP A 30 19.96 37.45 10.34
N GLY A 31 19.97 36.50 11.27
CA GLY A 31 19.57 35.12 11.06
C GLY A 31 20.70 34.12 11.31
N ALA A 32 20.51 32.90 10.81
CA ALA A 32 21.46 31.80 10.99
C ALA A 32 22.27 31.53 9.71
N ALA A 33 23.52 31.12 9.90
CA ALA A 33 24.31 30.46 8.87
C ALA A 33 24.12 28.94 8.97
N VAL A 34 23.83 28.30 7.85
CA VAL A 34 23.65 26.84 7.76
C VAL A 34 24.89 26.24 7.12
N ILE A 35 25.59 25.39 7.87
CA ILE A 35 26.77 24.67 7.42
C ILE A 35 26.37 23.23 7.09
N GLN A 36 26.82 22.73 5.94
CA GLN A 36 26.63 21.35 5.52
C GLN A 36 27.94 20.83 4.93
N GLY A 37 28.50 19.77 5.52
CA GLY A 37 29.84 19.30 5.19
C GLY A 37 30.90 20.37 5.46
N ASP A 38 31.72 20.69 4.46
CA ASP A 38 32.78 21.70 4.53
C ASP A 38 32.34 23.10 4.04
N ARG A 39 31.03 23.32 3.85
CA ARG A 39 30.51 24.55 3.21
C ARG A 39 29.40 25.23 3.99
N VAL A 40 29.40 26.56 3.93
CA VAL A 40 28.25 27.39 4.33
C VAL A 40 27.23 27.35 3.19
N ARG A 41 26.15 26.60 3.36
CA ARG A 41 25.09 26.42 2.37
C ARG A 41 24.33 27.72 2.13
N ALA A 42 23.92 28.38 3.22
CA ALA A 42 23.14 29.62 3.20
C ALA A 42 23.38 30.42 4.49
N PHE A 43 23.10 31.72 4.45
CA PHE A 43 23.10 32.62 5.61
C PHE A 43 21.85 33.49 5.63
N GLY A 44 21.63 34.23 6.72
CA GLY A 44 20.40 35.01 6.91
C GLY A 44 19.15 34.15 7.00
N VAL A 45 19.30 32.89 7.43
CA VAL A 45 18.20 31.93 7.47
C VAL A 45 17.38 32.14 8.74
N HIS A 46 16.05 32.17 8.61
CA HIS A 46 15.15 32.25 9.76
C HIS A 46 14.87 30.85 10.30
N LEU A 47 15.19 30.65 11.58
CA LEU A 47 14.97 29.40 12.30
C LEU A 47 13.66 29.43 13.08
N PRO A 48 13.01 28.28 13.28
CA PRO A 48 11.83 28.18 14.15
C PRO A 48 12.20 28.54 15.59
N LEU A 49 11.33 29.28 16.27
CA LEU A 49 11.50 29.63 17.69
C LEU A 49 10.86 28.57 18.59
N ALA A 50 11.53 28.22 19.67
CA ALA A 50 10.97 27.38 20.73
C ALA A 50 9.77 28.08 21.40
N ARG A 51 8.70 27.31 21.68
CA ARG A 51 7.46 27.83 22.29
C ARG A 51 7.51 27.90 23.81
N LYS A 52 8.34 27.07 24.44
CA LYS A 52 8.53 26.98 25.90
C LYS A 52 10.01 27.11 26.21
N GLY A 53 10.31 27.53 27.45
CA GLY A 53 11.67 27.45 27.98
C GLY A 53 12.61 28.50 27.40
N ILE A 54 12.66 29.67 28.02
CA ILE A 54 13.80 30.16 28.81
C ILE A 54 13.63 31.67 28.94
N LYS A 55 13.18 32.12 30.13
CA LYS A 55 12.94 33.55 30.42
C LYS A 55 14.21 34.41 30.39
N LYS A 56 15.40 33.80 30.34
CA LYS A 56 16.72 34.46 30.48
C LYS A 56 17.53 34.55 29.17
N PHE A 57 17.01 34.04 28.05
CA PHE A 57 17.74 34.02 26.79
C PHE A 57 17.05 34.83 25.69
N GLY A 58 17.86 35.44 24.82
CA GLY A 58 17.42 36.26 23.69
C GLY A 58 16.82 35.46 22.53
N THR A 59 16.47 36.16 21.45
CA THR A 59 15.87 35.58 20.23
C THR A 59 16.74 34.52 19.57
N ARG A 60 18.06 34.73 19.47
CA ARG A 60 19.02 33.76 18.90
C ARG A 60 19.02 32.41 19.62
N HIS A 61 18.92 32.41 20.95
CA HIS A 61 18.88 31.18 21.73
C HIS A 61 17.56 30.44 21.57
N ARG A 62 16.43 31.17 21.50
CA ARG A 62 15.12 30.56 21.21
C ARG A 62 15.07 29.95 19.81
N ALA A 63 15.75 30.58 18.86
CA ALA A 63 15.92 30.07 17.50
C ALA A 63 16.80 28.81 17.46
N ALA A 64 17.90 28.82 18.21
CA ALA A 64 18.77 27.64 18.37
C ALA A 64 18.00 26.46 18.99
N LEU A 65 17.33 26.68 20.13
CA LEU A 65 16.52 25.65 20.78
C LEU A 65 15.37 25.16 19.90
N GLY A 66 14.66 26.07 19.22
CA GLY A 66 13.55 25.68 18.35
C GLY A 66 13.97 24.86 17.13
N LEU A 67 15.22 25.02 16.66
CA LEU A 67 15.80 24.15 15.64
C LEU A 67 16.24 22.80 16.24
N ALA A 68 16.86 22.79 17.42
CA ALA A 68 17.29 21.58 18.13
C ALA A 68 16.10 20.68 18.54
N GLU A 69 14.93 21.26 18.82
CA GLU A 69 13.68 20.52 19.08
C GLU A 69 13.16 19.76 17.84
N ARG A 70 13.61 20.13 16.63
CA ARG A 70 13.04 19.66 15.35
C ARG A 70 14.07 18.99 14.44
N SER A 71 15.32 18.93 14.86
CA SER A 71 16.41 18.37 14.09
C SER A 71 17.55 17.90 14.99
N ASP A 72 18.39 17.05 14.42
CA ASP A 72 19.65 16.57 14.95
C ASP A 72 20.82 17.54 14.68
N ALA A 73 20.54 18.81 14.37
CA ALA A 73 21.58 19.78 14.09
C ALA A 73 22.35 20.15 15.35
N PHE A 74 23.67 20.30 15.22
CA PHE A 74 24.52 20.92 16.24
C PHE A 74 24.52 22.43 16.05
N ILE A 75 23.95 23.18 16.99
CA ILE A 75 23.81 24.64 16.87
C ILE A 75 24.69 25.35 17.88
N ILE A 76 25.53 26.26 17.40
CA ILE A 76 26.33 27.17 18.22
C ILE A 76 25.67 28.54 18.21
N VAL A 77 25.48 29.14 19.38
CA VAL A 77 24.96 30.51 19.52
C VAL A 77 25.85 31.35 20.43
N VAL A 78 26.10 32.59 20.03
CA VAL A 78 26.83 33.58 20.82
C VAL A 78 25.86 34.64 21.31
N SER A 79 25.86 34.89 22.63
CA SER A 79 25.06 35.95 23.25
C SER A 79 25.59 37.32 22.86
N GLU A 80 24.75 38.14 22.24
CA GLU A 80 25.10 39.52 21.86
C GLU A 80 25.37 40.42 23.09
N GLU A 81 24.65 40.19 24.18
CA GLU A 81 24.78 41.00 25.41
C GLU A 81 25.99 40.63 26.25
N ARG A 82 26.35 39.33 26.26
CA ARG A 82 27.28 38.76 27.26
C ARG A 82 28.47 38.04 26.65
N GLY A 83 28.54 37.86 25.34
CA GLY A 83 29.58 37.08 24.66
C GLY A 83 29.56 35.57 24.96
N VAL A 84 28.69 35.10 25.86
CA VAL A 84 28.60 33.70 26.26
C VAL A 84 28.22 32.82 25.08
N ILE A 85 28.99 31.77 24.85
CA ILE A 85 28.73 30.74 23.84
C ILE A 85 27.84 29.67 24.47
N SER A 86 26.79 29.28 23.75
CA SER A 86 25.94 28.15 24.12
C SER A 86 25.83 27.17 22.95
N ILE A 87 25.63 25.90 23.28
CA ILE A 87 25.36 24.84 22.32
C ILE A 87 23.92 24.39 22.51
N ALA A 88 23.17 24.27 21.42
CA ALA A 88 21.86 23.63 21.39
C ALA A 88 21.92 22.36 20.54
N GLU A 89 21.48 21.25 21.12
CA GLU A 89 21.45 19.91 20.55
C GLU A 89 20.45 19.05 21.34
N ASP A 90 19.89 17.99 20.75
CA ASP A 90 19.01 17.03 21.44
C ASP A 90 17.87 17.68 22.27
N SER A 91 17.26 18.75 21.72
CA SER A 91 16.19 19.53 22.38
C SER A 91 16.59 20.24 23.69
N ASP A 92 17.88 20.42 23.97
CA ASP A 92 18.38 21.19 25.11
C ASP A 92 19.34 22.30 24.65
N ILE A 93 19.61 23.27 25.53
CA ILE A 93 20.59 24.33 25.29
C ILE A 93 21.43 24.57 26.55
N LYS A 94 22.75 24.44 26.42
CA LYS A 94 23.70 24.61 27.52
C LYS A 94 24.67 25.75 27.22
N ALA A 95 24.77 26.70 28.14
CA ALA A 95 25.81 27.72 28.13
C ALA A 95 27.15 27.12 28.57
N LEU A 96 28.22 27.43 27.85
CA LEU A 96 29.57 27.03 28.20
C LEU A 96 30.24 28.10 29.08
N PRO A 97 30.85 27.71 30.21
CA PRO A 97 31.70 28.60 31.01
C PRO A 97 32.89 29.09 30.19
N GLU A 98 33.26 30.36 30.34
CA GLU A 98 34.32 31.02 29.55
C GLU A 98 35.67 30.30 29.64
N ASP A 99 36.00 29.78 30.82
CA ASP A 99 37.21 29.00 31.11
C ASP A 99 37.23 27.62 30.42
N SER A 100 36.06 27.04 30.15
CA SER A 100 35.93 25.72 29.52
C SER A 100 35.66 25.76 28.02
N VAL A 101 35.30 26.91 27.43
CA VAL A 101 34.89 27.00 26.02
C VAL A 101 35.97 26.44 25.08
N ALA A 102 37.24 26.77 25.34
CA ALA A 102 38.36 26.39 24.47
C ALA A 102 38.54 24.87 24.35
N ASP A 103 38.17 24.12 25.39
CA ASP A 103 38.30 22.66 25.43
C ASP A 103 36.96 21.96 25.10
N GLU A 104 35.85 22.42 25.71
CA GLU A 104 34.55 21.76 25.57
C GLU A 104 33.92 21.91 24.19
N LEU A 105 34.02 23.10 23.56
CA LEU A 105 33.38 23.33 22.26
C LEU A 105 34.02 22.49 21.14
N PRO A 106 35.36 22.48 20.95
CA PRO A 106 35.98 21.60 19.96
C PRO A 106 35.74 20.12 20.25
N ALA A 107 35.76 19.70 21.52
CA ALA A 107 35.50 18.32 21.89
C ALA A 107 34.08 17.88 21.50
N ARG A 108 33.05 18.68 21.84
CA ARG A 108 31.66 18.40 21.47
C ARG A 108 31.44 18.42 19.95
N LEU A 109 31.99 19.42 19.26
CA LEU A 109 31.90 19.50 17.81
C LEU A 109 32.57 18.30 17.14
N HIS A 110 33.76 17.90 17.62
CA HIS A 110 34.46 16.73 17.09
C HIS A 110 33.66 15.44 17.29
N ASP A 111 33.06 15.25 18.47
CA ASP A 111 32.19 14.10 18.75
C ASP A 111 30.97 14.09 17.82
N PHE A 112 30.30 15.24 17.67
CA PHE A 112 29.18 15.41 16.75
C PHE A 112 29.56 15.06 15.30
N LEU A 113 30.67 15.62 14.80
CA LEU A 113 31.16 15.38 13.43
C LEU A 113 31.58 13.92 13.25
N ARG A 114 32.22 13.30 14.23
CA ARG A 114 32.58 11.88 14.16
C ARG A 114 31.35 10.99 14.03
N LYS A 115 30.36 11.21 14.88
CA LYS A 115 29.10 10.44 14.89
C LYS A 115 28.30 10.62 13.60
N HIS A 116 28.27 11.82 13.02
CA HIS A 116 27.38 12.12 11.88
C HIS A 116 28.06 12.16 10.51
N LEU A 117 29.36 12.44 10.43
CA LEU A 117 30.10 12.48 9.16
C LEU A 117 30.99 11.26 8.94
N LEU A 118 31.63 10.72 9.98
CA LEU A 118 32.56 9.60 9.82
C LEU A 118 31.87 8.23 9.84
N GLU A 119 30.75 8.09 10.56
CA GLU A 119 29.91 6.89 10.50
C GLU A 119 28.94 6.90 9.30
N GLY A 120 28.81 8.04 8.60
CA GLY A 120 27.91 8.23 7.45
C GLY A 120 28.49 7.88 6.07
N ASP A 121 29.83 7.96 5.88
CA ASP A 121 30.46 7.92 4.54
C ASP A 121 31.61 6.90 4.36
N ALA A 122 31.81 5.94 5.27
CA ALA A 122 32.84 4.92 5.12
C ALA A 122 32.29 3.54 4.69
N GLY A 123 32.19 3.30 3.38
CA GLY A 123 32.22 1.95 2.78
C GLY A 123 30.86 1.33 2.39
N PRO A 124 30.87 0.28 1.54
CA PRO A 124 29.66 -0.35 1.03
C PRO A 124 28.87 -0.87 2.22
N LYS A 125 27.67 -0.28 2.44
CA LYS A 125 26.66 -0.60 3.46
C LYS A 125 26.85 -2.03 3.97
N SER A 126 27.65 -2.18 5.02
CA SER A 126 27.95 -3.50 5.58
C SER A 126 26.63 -4.04 6.07
N TRP A 127 26.17 -5.10 5.40
CA TRP A 127 25.02 -5.85 5.88
C TRP A 127 25.40 -6.36 7.27
N HIS A 128 24.83 -5.75 8.31
CA HIS A 128 24.86 -6.28 9.67
C HIS A 128 23.52 -7.00 9.90
N PRO A 129 23.34 -8.23 9.41
CA PRO A 129 22.07 -8.94 9.50
C PRO A 129 21.64 -9.22 10.96
N LEU A 130 22.57 -9.11 11.91
CA LEU A 130 22.40 -9.50 13.30
C LEU A 130 22.05 -8.35 14.26
N VAL A 131 22.13 -7.08 13.84
CA VAL A 131 21.62 -5.98 14.67
C VAL A 131 20.09 -6.09 14.71
N ASN A 132 19.54 -6.13 15.92
CA ASN A 132 18.10 -6.26 16.20
C ASN A 132 17.47 -7.57 15.68
N TRP A 133 18.17 -8.70 15.85
CA TRP A 133 17.67 -10.02 15.43
C TRP A 133 16.37 -10.42 16.15
N LYS A 134 16.18 -9.98 17.40
CA LYS A 134 14.98 -10.27 18.19
C LYS A 134 13.75 -9.60 17.56
N GLU A 135 13.88 -8.34 17.16
CA GLU A 135 12.84 -7.53 16.53
C GLU A 135 12.52 -8.06 15.12
N LYS A 136 13.55 -8.52 14.39
CA LYS A 136 13.36 -9.19 13.10
C LYS A 136 12.58 -10.49 13.28
N LEU A 137 12.93 -11.31 14.26
CA LEU A 137 12.24 -12.57 14.53
C LEU A 137 10.77 -12.32 14.95
N THR A 138 10.51 -11.35 15.83
CA THR A 138 9.14 -11.03 16.25
C THR A 138 8.30 -10.53 15.09
N SER A 139 8.83 -9.62 14.27
CA SER A 139 8.11 -9.14 13.09
C SER A 139 7.79 -10.26 12.09
N LEU A 140 8.73 -11.20 11.89
CA LEU A 140 8.56 -12.32 10.96
C LEU A 140 7.54 -13.34 11.49
N LEU A 141 7.55 -13.62 12.80
CA LEU A 141 6.53 -14.47 13.44
C LEU A 141 5.12 -13.86 13.33
N ILE A 142 4.98 -12.55 13.56
CA ILE A 142 3.69 -11.86 13.42
C ILE A 142 3.22 -11.92 11.96
N ALA A 143 4.11 -11.63 11.01
CA ALA A 143 3.78 -11.69 9.58
C ALA A 143 3.35 -13.10 9.16
N PHE A 144 4.07 -14.13 9.61
CA PHE A 144 3.73 -15.53 9.32
C PHE A 144 2.40 -15.94 9.95
N PHE A 145 2.15 -15.56 11.20
CA PHE A 145 0.88 -15.82 11.89
C PHE A 145 -0.30 -15.17 11.17
N LEU A 146 -0.17 -13.89 10.78
CA LEU A 146 -1.21 -13.17 10.04
C LEU A 146 -1.44 -13.77 8.66
N TRP A 147 -0.39 -14.15 7.94
CA TRP A 147 -0.50 -14.82 6.64
C TRP A 147 -1.19 -16.18 6.75
N TYR A 148 -0.80 -16.98 7.74
CA TYR A 148 -1.42 -18.28 8.02
C TYR A 148 -2.90 -18.13 8.40
N ALA A 149 -3.23 -17.17 9.27
CA ALA A 149 -4.61 -16.86 9.64
C ALA A 149 -5.43 -16.42 8.40
N PHE A 150 -4.86 -15.59 7.52
CA PHE A 150 -5.52 -15.17 6.28
C PHE A 150 -5.81 -16.34 5.33
N ILE A 151 -4.83 -17.24 5.14
CA ILE A 151 -5.02 -18.41 4.27
C ILE A 151 -6.09 -19.35 4.80
N ILE A 152 -6.12 -19.61 6.10
CA ILE A 152 -7.13 -20.51 6.68
C ILE A 152 -8.51 -19.87 6.68
N GLN A 153 -8.60 -18.59 7.03
CA GLN A 153 -9.88 -17.90 7.18
C GLN A 153 -10.53 -17.57 5.83
N LEU A 154 -9.74 -17.28 4.77
CA LEU A 154 -10.25 -16.78 3.48
C LEU A 154 -9.94 -17.68 2.28
N GLY A 155 -9.02 -18.66 2.41
CA GLY A 155 -8.66 -19.58 1.32
C GLY A 155 -9.69 -20.68 1.03
N ALA A 156 -10.72 -20.82 1.87
CA ALA A 156 -11.82 -21.77 1.69
C ALA A 156 -13.00 -21.20 0.88
N GLY A 157 -12.82 -20.06 0.20
CA GLY A 157 -13.86 -19.49 -0.66
C GLY A 157 -14.16 -20.39 -1.86
N THR A 158 -15.41 -20.84 -2.00
CA THR A 158 -15.87 -21.46 -3.24
C THR A 158 -16.01 -20.38 -4.32
N ILE A 159 -15.48 -20.65 -5.50
CA ILE A 159 -15.61 -19.77 -6.66
C ILE A 159 -16.89 -20.18 -7.39
N THR A 160 -17.69 -19.21 -7.80
CA THR A 160 -18.87 -19.44 -8.65
C THR A 160 -18.53 -19.07 -10.09
N LYS A 161 -18.76 -19.98 -11.04
CA LYS A 161 -18.61 -19.73 -12.49
C LYS A 161 -19.93 -19.98 -13.21
N ASN A 162 -20.22 -19.12 -14.18
CA ASN A 162 -21.42 -19.21 -15.01
C ASN A 162 -21.07 -19.83 -16.36
N PHE A 163 -21.81 -20.86 -16.75
CA PHE A 163 -21.68 -21.55 -18.03
C PHE A 163 -22.98 -21.40 -18.81
N GLN A 164 -22.86 -21.09 -20.11
CA GLN A 164 -23.99 -21.14 -21.03
C GLN A 164 -24.04 -22.54 -21.63
N VAL A 165 -25.16 -23.23 -21.42
CA VAL A 165 -25.31 -24.65 -21.73
C VAL A 165 -26.43 -24.82 -22.75
N PRO A 166 -26.21 -25.59 -23.84
CA PRO A 166 -27.25 -25.88 -24.82
C PRO A 166 -28.29 -26.86 -24.26
N VAL A 167 -29.53 -26.72 -24.74
CA VAL A 167 -30.67 -27.58 -24.36
C VAL A 167 -30.84 -28.69 -25.39
N GLU A 168 -30.80 -29.94 -24.95
CA GLU A 168 -31.08 -31.12 -25.79
C GLU A 168 -32.34 -31.84 -25.26
N PHE A 169 -33.23 -32.22 -26.18
CA PHE A 169 -34.42 -33.00 -25.85
C PHE A 169 -34.17 -34.47 -26.15
N ARG A 170 -34.44 -35.35 -25.17
CA ARG A 170 -34.34 -36.80 -25.35
C ARG A 170 -35.75 -37.36 -25.61
N SER A 171 -35.84 -38.38 -26.47
CA SER A 171 -37.08 -39.15 -26.70
C SER A 171 -38.27 -38.34 -27.28
N LEU A 172 -38.09 -37.70 -28.44
CA LEU A 172 -39.24 -37.15 -29.19
C LEU A 172 -40.01 -38.29 -29.91
N PRO A 173 -41.30 -38.52 -29.60
CA PRO A 173 -42.12 -39.46 -30.37
C PRO A 173 -42.22 -39.02 -31.83
N ALA A 174 -42.19 -39.96 -32.77
CA ALA A 174 -42.11 -39.70 -34.22
C ALA A 174 -43.27 -38.90 -34.86
N GLU A 175 -44.25 -38.44 -34.06
CA GLU A 175 -45.47 -37.74 -34.49
C GLU A 175 -45.44 -36.22 -34.23
N TYR A 176 -44.35 -35.62 -33.72
CA TYR A 176 -44.33 -34.21 -33.30
C TYR A 176 -43.11 -33.39 -33.80
N LEU A 177 -43.31 -32.11 -34.11
CA LEU A 177 -42.28 -31.12 -34.47
C LEU A 177 -42.27 -29.96 -33.47
N ILE A 178 -41.06 -29.57 -33.03
CA ILE A 178 -40.85 -28.39 -32.16
C ILE A 178 -40.73 -27.15 -33.07
N GLU A 179 -41.67 -26.20 -32.97
CA GLU A 179 -41.74 -25.05 -33.90
C GLU A 179 -40.98 -23.81 -33.41
N SER A 180 -40.80 -23.63 -32.09
CA SER A 180 -39.99 -22.53 -31.54
C SER A 180 -39.54 -22.82 -30.12
N ILE A 181 -38.23 -22.73 -29.87
CA ILE A 181 -37.60 -22.82 -28.55
C ILE A 181 -37.30 -21.40 -28.10
N GLY A 182 -37.79 -20.99 -26.94
CA GLY A 182 -37.31 -19.79 -26.27
C GLY A 182 -36.92 -20.12 -24.84
N PRO A 183 -35.72 -19.75 -24.36
CA PRO A 183 -34.46 -19.43 -25.04
C PRO A 183 -33.64 -20.69 -25.40
N THR A 184 -32.74 -20.58 -26.38
CA THR A 184 -31.86 -21.66 -26.88
C THR A 184 -30.70 -22.01 -25.95
N GLU A 185 -30.40 -21.13 -24.98
CA GLU A 185 -29.27 -21.25 -24.07
C GLU A 185 -29.70 -20.96 -22.64
N ILE A 186 -29.24 -21.77 -21.69
CA ILE A 186 -29.53 -21.63 -20.27
C ILE A 186 -28.22 -21.39 -19.53
N SER A 187 -28.23 -20.42 -18.61
CA SER A 187 -27.09 -20.13 -17.76
C SER A 187 -27.13 -21.01 -16.51
N VAL A 188 -26.13 -21.88 -16.37
CA VAL A 188 -25.89 -22.72 -15.19
C VAL A 188 -24.76 -22.12 -14.37
N SER A 189 -25.02 -21.81 -13.10
CA SER A 189 -24.01 -21.30 -12.16
C SER A 189 -23.54 -22.44 -11.26
N LEU A 190 -22.27 -22.83 -11.41
CA LEU A 190 -21.63 -23.88 -10.62
C LEU A 190 -20.70 -23.26 -9.57
N SER A 191 -20.72 -23.78 -8.35
CA SER A 191 -19.85 -23.35 -7.25
C SER A 191 -19.05 -24.51 -6.66
N GLY A 192 -17.76 -24.27 -6.45
CA GLY A 192 -16.82 -25.25 -5.91
C GLY A 192 -15.44 -24.66 -5.68
N ARG A 193 -14.44 -25.49 -5.33
CA ARG A 193 -13.05 -25.00 -5.22
C ARG A 193 -12.49 -24.76 -6.60
N ASN A 194 -11.51 -23.84 -6.71
CA ASN A 194 -10.92 -23.50 -8.01
C ASN A 194 -10.38 -24.73 -8.78
N GLN A 195 -9.86 -25.72 -8.05
CA GLN A 195 -9.32 -26.97 -8.61
C GLN A 195 -10.40 -27.86 -9.22
N ASP A 196 -11.62 -27.85 -8.67
CA ASP A 196 -12.72 -28.71 -9.13
C ASP A 196 -13.22 -28.28 -10.52
N PHE A 197 -13.05 -26.99 -10.88
CA PHE A 197 -13.35 -26.49 -12.23
C PHE A 197 -12.34 -26.91 -13.29
N SER A 198 -11.14 -27.37 -12.91
CA SER A 198 -10.14 -27.83 -13.89
C SER A 198 -10.54 -29.16 -14.55
N PHE A 199 -11.39 -29.94 -13.87
CA PHE A 199 -11.93 -31.21 -14.37
C PHE A 199 -13.24 -31.05 -15.14
N LEU A 200 -13.81 -29.83 -15.15
CA LEU A 200 -15.06 -29.53 -15.86
C LEU A 200 -14.78 -29.34 -17.35
N ASN A 201 -15.34 -30.20 -18.19
CA ASN A 201 -15.37 -29.98 -19.64
C ASN A 201 -16.64 -29.22 -20.01
N ALA A 202 -16.51 -27.93 -20.31
CA ALA A 202 -17.64 -27.07 -20.66
C ALA A 202 -18.46 -27.62 -21.84
N ASP A 203 -17.82 -28.27 -22.81
CA ASP A 203 -18.47 -28.83 -24.00
C ASP A 203 -19.36 -30.05 -23.72
N LYS A 204 -19.21 -30.68 -22.55
CA LYS A 204 -20.01 -31.85 -22.14
C LYS A 204 -21.16 -31.47 -21.20
N LEU A 205 -21.20 -30.24 -20.71
CA LEU A 205 -22.34 -29.74 -19.94
C LEU A 205 -23.53 -29.58 -20.90
N LYS A 206 -24.65 -30.22 -20.56
CA LYS A 206 -25.88 -30.18 -21.34
C LYS A 206 -27.08 -30.21 -20.40
N ILE A 207 -28.20 -29.64 -20.84
CA ILE A 207 -29.48 -29.79 -20.15
C ILE A 207 -30.30 -30.79 -20.95
N SER A 208 -30.58 -31.94 -20.34
CA SER A 208 -31.34 -33.03 -20.97
C SER A 208 -32.75 -33.02 -20.41
N LEU A 209 -33.72 -32.73 -21.27
CA LEU A 209 -35.14 -32.75 -20.91
C LEU A 209 -35.77 -34.03 -21.44
N ASP A 210 -36.35 -34.83 -20.55
CA ASP A 210 -37.13 -36.01 -20.92
C ASP A 210 -38.60 -35.60 -21.18
N LEU A 211 -39.13 -35.99 -22.33
CA LEU A 211 -40.43 -35.55 -22.84
C LEU A 211 -41.42 -36.72 -23.07
N GLU A 212 -41.16 -37.89 -22.48
CA GLU A 212 -41.92 -39.13 -22.70
C GLU A 212 -43.45 -38.99 -22.45
N ASP A 213 -43.86 -38.08 -21.55
CA ASP A 213 -45.27 -37.83 -21.19
C ASP A 213 -45.89 -36.54 -21.79
N SER A 214 -45.24 -35.92 -22.78
CA SER A 214 -45.65 -34.61 -23.30
C SER A 214 -46.86 -34.66 -24.26
N VAL A 215 -47.74 -33.66 -24.18
CA VAL A 215 -49.02 -33.57 -24.92
C VAL A 215 -48.98 -32.34 -25.84
N ALA A 216 -49.61 -32.40 -27.01
CA ALA A 216 -49.64 -31.32 -27.99
C ALA A 216 -50.14 -29.98 -27.38
N GLY A 217 -49.43 -28.88 -27.67
CA GLY A 217 -49.75 -27.53 -27.20
C GLY A 217 -48.59 -26.82 -26.48
N ALA A 218 -48.88 -25.63 -25.94
CA ALA A 218 -47.90 -24.80 -25.23
C ALA A 218 -47.70 -25.33 -23.79
N GLN A 219 -46.53 -25.89 -23.51
CA GLN A 219 -46.18 -26.46 -22.22
C GLN A 219 -45.06 -25.67 -21.53
N LYS A 220 -45.03 -25.75 -20.20
CA LYS A 220 -43.99 -25.15 -19.36
C LYS A 220 -43.27 -26.28 -18.64
N TYR A 221 -41.94 -26.27 -18.69
CA TYR A 221 -41.12 -27.21 -17.94
C TYR A 221 -40.23 -26.46 -16.97
N THR A 222 -40.20 -26.93 -15.71
CA THR A 222 -39.35 -26.35 -14.67
C THR A 222 -38.06 -27.15 -14.59
N ILE A 223 -36.93 -26.52 -14.92
CA ILE A 223 -35.62 -27.17 -14.89
C ILE A 223 -35.21 -27.38 -13.43
N THR A 224 -34.79 -28.60 -13.13
CA THR A 224 -34.27 -29.05 -11.84
C THR A 224 -32.78 -29.34 -11.93
N ASN A 225 -32.13 -29.58 -10.79
CA ASN A 225 -30.70 -29.90 -10.75
C ASN A 225 -30.38 -31.24 -11.44
N ASP A 226 -31.35 -32.16 -11.49
CA ASP A 226 -31.20 -33.50 -12.08
C ASP A 226 -31.20 -33.47 -13.62
N ASP A 227 -31.69 -32.38 -14.23
CA ASP A 227 -31.73 -32.19 -15.67
C ASP A 227 -30.38 -31.74 -16.26
N VAL A 228 -29.41 -31.37 -15.39
CA VAL A 228 -28.06 -30.95 -15.78
C VAL A 228 -27.15 -32.17 -15.89
N VAL A 229 -26.81 -32.55 -17.12
CA VAL A 229 -25.97 -33.71 -17.42
C VAL A 229 -24.53 -33.26 -17.67
N GLY A 230 -23.56 -34.01 -17.12
CA GLY A 230 -22.12 -33.78 -17.34
C GLY A 230 -21.42 -32.89 -16.31
N ALA A 231 -22.12 -32.45 -15.26
CA ALA A 231 -21.51 -31.78 -14.11
C ALA A 231 -20.86 -32.82 -13.16
N PRO A 232 -19.60 -32.63 -12.72
CA PRO A 232 -18.97 -33.48 -11.71
C PRO A 232 -19.64 -33.33 -10.34
N ASP A 233 -19.74 -34.42 -9.58
CA ASP A 233 -20.32 -34.47 -8.22
C ASP A 233 -19.59 -33.55 -7.21
N THR A 234 -18.39 -33.09 -7.54
CA THR A 234 -17.58 -32.17 -6.73
C THR A 234 -18.02 -30.71 -6.84
N LEU A 235 -18.91 -30.37 -7.79
CA LEU A 235 -19.44 -29.02 -7.99
C LEU A 235 -20.92 -28.94 -7.62
N SER A 236 -21.30 -27.86 -6.95
CA SER A 236 -22.69 -27.60 -6.57
C SER A 236 -23.36 -26.65 -7.55
N ILE A 237 -24.59 -26.96 -7.97
CA ILE A 237 -25.40 -26.07 -8.79
C ILE A 237 -26.03 -25.02 -7.87
N VAL A 238 -25.61 -23.77 -8.03
CA VAL A 238 -26.10 -22.64 -7.21
C VAL A 238 -27.32 -21.98 -7.85
N ASN A 239 -27.32 -21.86 -9.18
CA ASN A 239 -28.42 -21.19 -9.87
C ASN A 239 -28.60 -21.69 -11.31
N LEU A 240 -29.85 -21.72 -11.75
CA LEU A 240 -30.28 -22.08 -13.10
C LEU A 240 -31.18 -20.95 -13.62
N THR A 241 -30.78 -20.30 -14.71
CA THR A 241 -31.52 -19.17 -15.28
C THR A 241 -31.68 -19.31 -16.80
N PRO A 242 -32.92 -19.31 -17.33
CA PRO A 242 -34.20 -19.29 -16.61
C PRO A 242 -34.53 -20.64 -15.95
N LYS A 243 -35.37 -20.65 -14.90
CA LYS A 243 -35.86 -21.91 -14.27
C LYS A 243 -37.03 -22.55 -15.01
N VAL A 244 -37.67 -21.84 -15.92
CA VAL A 244 -38.85 -22.30 -16.65
C VAL A 244 -38.64 -22.10 -18.14
N ILE A 245 -38.75 -23.17 -18.91
CA ILE A 245 -38.74 -23.14 -20.37
C ILE A 245 -40.18 -23.25 -20.85
N LYS A 246 -40.51 -22.48 -21.89
CA LYS A 246 -41.78 -22.62 -22.61
C LYS A 246 -41.47 -23.22 -23.97
N PHE A 247 -42.11 -24.33 -24.28
CA PHE A 247 -42.01 -24.94 -25.61
C PHE A 247 -43.40 -25.27 -26.12
N ASN A 248 -43.54 -25.31 -27.45
CA ASN A 248 -44.80 -25.63 -28.11
C ASN A 248 -44.59 -26.86 -29.00
N ILE A 249 -45.40 -27.89 -28.78
CA ILE A 249 -45.34 -29.15 -29.51
C ILE A 249 -46.53 -29.21 -30.46
N LYS A 250 -46.26 -29.30 -31.78
CA LYS A 250 -47.30 -29.52 -32.81
C LYS A 250 -47.23 -30.94 -33.36
N LYS A 251 -48.39 -31.56 -33.58
CA LYS A 251 -48.50 -32.86 -34.24
C LYS A 251 -48.19 -32.72 -35.73
N ILE A 252 -47.38 -33.61 -36.27
CA ILE A 252 -47.07 -33.71 -37.70
C ILE A 252 -48.40 -34.05 -38.42
N PRO A 253 -48.87 -33.23 -39.38
CA PRO A 253 -50.03 -33.57 -40.17
C PRO A 253 -49.72 -34.81 -41.02
N PRO A 254 -50.65 -35.79 -41.13
CA PRO A 254 -50.43 -36.97 -41.96
C PRO A 254 -50.23 -36.54 -43.42
N SER A 255 -49.19 -37.09 -44.05
CA SER A 255 -48.93 -36.95 -45.48
C SER A 255 -50.18 -37.30 -46.29
N PRO A 256 -50.60 -36.50 -47.29
CA PRO A 256 -51.68 -36.90 -48.20
C PRO A 256 -51.31 -38.24 -48.83
N GLN A 257 -52.20 -39.22 -48.74
CA GLN A 257 -52.07 -40.49 -49.44
C GLN A 257 -52.11 -40.21 -50.95
N GLU A 258 -51.01 -40.50 -51.66
CA GLU A 258 -51.06 -40.69 -53.11
C GLU A 258 -51.75 -42.03 -53.38
N GLN A 259 -52.94 -41.95 -53.98
CA GLN A 259 -53.64 -43.03 -54.67
C GLN A 259 -52.94 -43.37 -55.99
#